data_AF-A0A347AMI3-F1
#
_entry.id   AF-A0A347AMI3-F1
#
_cell.length_a   1.000
_cell.length_b   1.000
_cell.length_c   1.000
_cell.angle_alpha   90.00
_cell.angle_beta   90.00
_cell.angle_gamma   90.00
#
_symmetry.space_group_name_H-M   'P 1'
#
loop_
_entity.id
_entity.type
_entity.pdbx_description
1 polymer ?
#
loop_
_entity_poly.entity_id
_entity_poly.type
_entity_poly.pdbx_seq_one_letter_code
_entity_poly.pdbx_strand_id
1 'polypeptide(L)'
;MKKGSIMIILGFICVVLGLLPLFLYSELISNRFFMLGGILLIIIGIFRNKGYFNKNYFMAIFSVIALWGLMLLYIYLFRTSEYLESTNIFYFQMILFILLIIFVGRAYILRLKKGNL
;
A
#
# COMPACT_ATOMS: atom_id res chain seq x y z
N MET A 1 24.20 3.41 -2.41
CA MET A 1 23.19 2.32 -2.46
C MET A 1 22.25 2.54 -3.64
N LYS A 2 21.84 1.49 -4.38
CA LYS A 2 20.82 1.62 -5.42
C LYS A 2 19.52 2.14 -4.79
N LYS A 3 18.86 3.14 -5.39
CA LYS A 3 17.64 3.78 -4.83
C LYS A 3 16.54 2.76 -4.49
N GLY A 4 16.44 1.66 -5.23
CA GLY A 4 15.47 0.58 -4.93
C GLY A 4 15.81 -0.22 -3.67
N SER A 5 17.09 -0.43 -3.34
CA SER A 5 17.49 -1.12 -2.11
C SER A 5 17.09 -0.34 -0.84
N ILE A 6 17.16 1.00 -0.88
CA ILE A 6 16.69 1.85 0.21
C ILE A 6 15.18 1.69 0.40
N MET A 7 14.41 1.65 -0.70
CA MET A 7 12.95 1.44 -0.65
C MET A 7 12.58 0.09 -0.06
N ILE A 8 13.33 -0.97 -0.38
CA ILE A 8 13.12 -2.30 0.20
C ILE A 8 13.35 -2.27 1.72
N ILE A 9 14.47 -1.68 2.18
CA ILE A 9 14.80 -1.60 3.60
C ILE A 9 13.72 -0.81 4.36
N LEU A 10 13.32 0.35 3.85
CA LEU A 10 12.24 1.14 4.45
C LEU A 10 10.92 0.37 4.46
N GLY A 11 10.60 -0.36 3.40
CA GLY A 11 9.41 -1.20 3.34
C GLY A 11 9.40 -2.30 4.39
N PHE A 12 10.54 -2.98 4.62
CA PHE A 12 10.67 -3.95 5.70
C PHE A 12 10.50 -3.31 7.09
N ILE A 13 11.09 -2.13 7.32
CA ILE A 13 10.91 -1.39 8.57
C ILE A 13 9.42 -1.06 8.79
N CYS A 14 8.72 -0.59 7.76
CA CYS A 14 7.28 -0.33 7.83
C CYS A 14 6.46 -1.59 8.15
N VAL A 15 6.80 -2.75 7.55
CA VAL A 15 6.12 -4.02 7.85
C VAL A 15 6.35 -4.44 9.31
N VAL A 16 7.58 -4.35 9.80
CA VAL A 16 7.92 -4.71 11.19
C VAL A 16 7.24 -3.78 12.19
N LEU A 17 7.26 -2.46 11.96
CA LEU A 17 6.54 -1.49 12.79
C LEU A 17 5.03 -1.68 12.72
N GLY A 18 4.50 -2.10 11.57
CA GLY A 18 3.10 -2.44 11.40
C GLY A 18 2.70 -3.67 12.22
N LEU A 19 3.59 -4.66 12.34
CA LEU A 19 3.39 -5.90 13.11
C LEU A 19 3.59 -5.71 14.62
N LEU A 20 4.43 -4.78 15.06
CA LEU A 20 4.77 -4.56 16.46
C LEU A 20 3.57 -4.40 17.42
N PRO A 21 2.53 -3.60 17.11
CA PRO A 21 1.36 -3.52 17.96
C PRO A 21 0.66 -4.86 18.07
N LEU A 22 0.65 -5.71 17.05
CA LEU A 22 0.02 -7.03 17.10
C LEU A 22 0.56 -7.91 18.25
N PHE A 23 1.81 -7.67 18.66
CA PHE A 23 2.44 -8.36 19.79
C PHE A 23 2.31 -7.62 21.13
N LEU A 24 2.09 -6.30 21.12
CA LEU A 24 2.13 -5.43 22.31
C LEU A 24 0.73 -4.96 22.75
N TYR A 25 -0.19 -4.84 21.82
CA TYR A 25 -1.54 -4.31 21.99
C TYR A 25 -2.50 -5.17 21.15
N SER A 26 -3.57 -5.70 21.74
CA SER A 26 -4.59 -6.46 21.00
C SER A 26 -5.33 -5.64 19.93
N GLU A 27 -4.98 -4.36 19.76
CA GLU A 27 -5.53 -3.44 18.79
C GLU A 27 -4.85 -3.57 17.43
N LEU A 28 -5.37 -4.51 16.66
CA LEU A 28 -4.85 -4.92 15.36
C LEU A 28 -5.09 -3.89 14.24
N ILE A 29 -5.75 -2.77 14.51
CA ILE A 29 -6.62 -2.13 13.53
C ILE A 29 -5.95 -0.96 12.81
N SER A 30 -5.25 -0.08 13.53
CA SER A 30 -4.64 1.14 12.95
C SER A 30 -3.39 0.84 12.09
N ASN A 31 -2.61 -0.19 12.44
CA ASN A 31 -1.30 -0.43 11.83
C ASN A 31 -1.29 -1.29 10.55
N ARG A 32 -2.43 -1.87 10.14
CA ARG A 32 -2.51 -2.70 8.93
C ARG A 32 -2.25 -1.90 7.65
N PHE A 33 -2.65 -0.62 7.61
CA PHE A 33 -2.36 0.27 6.49
C PHE A 33 -0.85 0.55 6.35
N PHE A 34 -0.14 0.61 7.47
CA PHE A 34 1.31 0.78 7.50
C PHE A 34 2.04 -0.45 6.92
N MET A 35 1.54 -1.66 7.19
CA MET A 35 2.03 -2.88 6.56
C MET A 35 1.80 -2.89 5.04
N LEU A 36 0.60 -2.52 4.58
CA LEU A 36 0.29 -2.44 3.14
C LEU A 36 1.18 -1.43 2.42
N GLY A 37 1.40 -0.25 3.02
CA GLY A 37 2.38 0.73 2.53
C GLY A 37 3.81 0.18 2.48
N GLY A 38 4.22 -0.57 3.49
CA GLY A 38 5.52 -1.26 3.52
C GLY A 38 5.66 -2.29 2.39
N ILE A 39 4.63 -3.11 2.15
CA ILE A 39 4.61 -4.08 1.05
C ILE A 39 4.70 -3.38 -0.31
N LEU A 40 3.99 -2.27 -0.49
CA LEU A 40 4.11 -1.43 -1.71
C LEU A 40 5.54 -0.94 -1.93
N LEU A 41 6.21 -0.44 -0.88
CA LEU A 41 7.60 0.01 -0.96
C LEU A 41 8.56 -1.13 -1.34
N ILE A 42 8.34 -2.33 -0.80
CA ILE A 42 9.12 -3.53 -1.15
C ILE A 42 8.94 -3.86 -2.63
N ILE A 43 7.70 -3.94 -3.12
CA ILE A 43 7.40 -4.22 -4.54
C ILE A 43 8.06 -3.17 -5.43
N ILE A 44 7.85 -1.87 -5.15
CA ILE A 44 8.45 -0.78 -5.92
C ILE A 44 9.98 -0.90 -5.93
N GLY A 45 10.60 -1.17 -4.79
CA GLY A 45 12.04 -1.31 -4.67
C GLY A 45 12.61 -2.49 -5.45
N ILE A 46 11.95 -3.65 -5.41
CA ILE A 46 12.35 -4.87 -6.15
C ILE A 46 12.35 -4.58 -7.65
N PHE A 47 11.24 -4.07 -8.18
CA PHE A 47 11.10 -3.84 -9.61
C PHE A 47 11.96 -2.66 -10.10
N ARG A 48 12.15 -1.63 -9.27
CA ARG A 48 13.07 -0.51 -9.57
C ARG A 48 14.53 -0.96 -9.64
N ASN A 49 14.96 -1.89 -8.79
CA ASN A 49 16.33 -2.43 -8.83
C ASN A 49 16.59 -3.30 -10.07
N LYS A 50 15.54 -3.95 -10.59
CA LYS A 50 15.64 -4.75 -11.82
C LYS A 50 15.36 -3.94 -13.10
N GLY A 51 14.87 -2.70 -12.99
CA GLY A 51 14.50 -1.85 -14.14
C GLY A 51 13.24 -2.31 -14.89
N TYR A 52 12.54 -3.33 -14.40
CA TYR A 52 11.37 -3.91 -15.06
C TYR A 52 10.09 -3.28 -14.52
N PHE A 53 9.42 -2.50 -15.37
CA PHE A 53 8.07 -1.98 -15.11
C PHE A 53 7.09 -2.62 -16.11
N ASN A 54 6.98 -3.94 -16.03
CA ASN A 54 6.17 -4.77 -16.92
C ASN A 54 4.78 -5.07 -16.33
N LYS A 55 3.98 -5.88 -17.03
CA LYS A 55 2.67 -6.33 -16.57
C LYS A 55 2.66 -6.87 -15.14
N ASN A 56 3.66 -7.66 -14.74
CA ASN A 56 3.73 -8.27 -13.41
C ASN A 56 3.94 -7.24 -12.30
N TYR A 57 4.73 -6.19 -12.56
CA TYR A 57 4.89 -5.06 -11.63
C TYR A 57 3.53 -4.41 -11.32
N PHE A 58 2.76 -4.11 -12.38
CA PHE A 58 1.46 -3.47 -12.22
C PHE A 58 0.44 -4.40 -11.57
N MET A 59 0.41 -5.69 -11.92
CA MET A 59 -0.45 -6.66 -11.23
C MET A 59 -0.15 -6.74 -9.73
N ALA A 60 1.12 -6.75 -9.34
CA ALA A 60 1.50 -6.79 -7.93
C ALA A 60 1.02 -5.55 -7.19
N ILE A 61 1.21 -4.35 -7.77
CA ILE A 61 0.72 -3.10 -7.17
C ILE A 61 -0.82 -3.08 -7.09
N PHE A 62 -1.51 -3.45 -8.17
CA PHE A 62 -2.98 -3.48 -8.19
C PHE A 62 -3.54 -4.47 -7.17
N SER A 63 -2.85 -5.58 -6.92
CA SER A 63 -3.24 -6.55 -5.88
C SER A 63 -3.17 -5.91 -4.48
N VAL A 64 -2.12 -5.14 -4.18
CA VAL A 64 -2.03 -4.43 -2.88
C VAL A 64 -3.06 -3.31 -2.78
N ILE A 65 -3.32 -2.58 -3.87
CA ILE A 65 -4.40 -1.59 -3.92
C ILE A 65 -5.75 -2.26 -3.63
N ALA A 66 -6.06 -3.38 -4.28
CA ALA A 66 -7.31 -4.11 -4.05
C ALA A 66 -7.46 -4.54 -2.58
N LEU A 67 -6.39 -5.08 -1.97
CA LEU A 67 -6.37 -5.43 -0.55
C LEU A 67 -6.60 -4.22 0.36
N TRP A 68 -5.98 -3.08 0.04
CA TRP A 68 -6.19 -1.82 0.76
C TRP A 68 -7.65 -1.37 0.69
N GLY A 69 -8.24 -1.40 -0.50
CA GLY A 69 -9.65 -1.05 -0.72
C GLY A 69 -10.62 -1.97 0.02
N LEU A 70 -10.38 -3.29 -0.02
CA LEU A 70 -11.18 -4.27 0.74
C LEU A 70 -11.08 -4.03 2.24
N MET A 71 -9.92 -3.61 2.74
CA MET A 71 -9.73 -3.30 4.15
C MET A 71 -10.52 -2.04 4.56
N LEU A 72 -10.51 -0.99 3.73
CA LEU A 72 -11.34 0.20 3.93
C LEU A 72 -12.83 -0.14 3.93
N LEU A 73 -13.27 -0.97 2.98
CA LEU A 73 -14.65 -1.45 2.90
C LEU A 73 -15.04 -2.24 4.16
N TYR A 74 -14.19 -3.18 4.60
CA TYR A 74 -14.43 -3.97 5.80
C TYR A 74 -14.59 -3.08 7.04
N ILE A 75 -13.71 -2.08 7.20
CA ILE A 75 -13.79 -1.13 8.30
C ILE A 75 -15.12 -0.38 8.26
N TYR A 76 -15.49 0.14 7.09
CA TYR A 76 -16.71 0.91 6.90
C TYR A 76 -18.00 0.11 7.11
N LEU A 77 -18.00 -1.19 6.80
CA LEU A 77 -19.18 -2.05 6.94
C LEU A 77 -19.32 -2.67 8.33
N PHE A 78 -18.20 -3.04 8.97
CA PHE A 78 -18.23 -3.91 10.14
C PHE A 78 -17.54 -3.34 11.39
N ARG A 79 -16.78 -2.24 11.27
CA ARG A 79 -15.98 -1.68 12.38
C ARG A 79 -16.14 -0.17 12.52
N THR A 80 -17.21 0.39 11.96
CA THR A 80 -17.47 1.84 11.94
C THR A 80 -17.55 2.43 13.35
N SER A 81 -18.14 1.70 14.30
CA SER A 81 -18.28 2.14 15.69
C SER A 81 -16.95 2.28 16.43
N GLU A 82 -15.98 1.41 16.14
CA GLU A 82 -14.63 1.49 16.71
C GLU A 82 -13.77 2.55 16.02
N TYR A 83 -14.09 2.89 14.77
CA TYR A 83 -13.40 3.92 14.00
C TYR A 83 -14.04 5.31 14.11
N LEU A 84 -15.18 5.44 14.80
CA LEU A 84 -15.83 6.74 15.07
C LEU A 84 -14.96 7.67 15.94
N GLU A 85 -14.08 7.12 16.78
CA GLU A 85 -13.11 7.93 17.54
C GLU A 85 -11.94 8.42 16.66
N SER A 86 -11.69 7.80 15.50
CA SER A 86 -10.61 8.15 14.58
C SER A 86 -11.08 8.41 13.15
N THR A 87 -12.27 8.98 12.98
CA THR A 87 -12.89 9.27 11.67
C THR A 87 -11.93 10.02 10.73
N ASN A 88 -11.11 10.92 11.29
CA ASN A 88 -10.09 11.66 10.56
C ASN A 88 -9.02 10.75 9.94
N ILE A 89 -8.58 9.71 10.65
CA ILE A 89 -7.61 8.73 10.16
C ILE A 89 -8.22 7.92 9.02
N PHE A 90 -9.48 7.49 9.17
CA PHE A 90 -10.17 6.77 8.10
C PHE A 90 -10.29 7.60 6.81
N TYR A 91 -10.73 8.86 6.91
CA TYR A 91 -10.81 9.75 5.74
C TYR A 91 -9.44 10.04 5.14
N PHE A 92 -8.40 10.20 5.97
CA PHE A 92 -7.03 10.33 5.48
C PHE A 92 -6.59 9.10 4.68
N GLN A 93 -6.89 7.89 5.15
CA GLN A 93 -6.61 6.64 4.43
C GLN A 93 -7.40 6.54 3.12
N MET A 94 -8.65 7.01 3.09
CA MET A 94 -9.44 7.10 1.86
C MET A 94 -8.80 8.04 0.83
N ILE A 95 -8.35 9.22 1.25
CA ILE A 95 -7.67 10.18 0.36
C ILE A 95 -6.37 9.56 -0.19
N LEU A 96 -5.55 8.95 0.67
CA LEU A 96 -4.33 8.26 0.25
C LEU A 96 -4.62 7.15 -0.77
N PHE A 97 -5.66 6.36 -0.53
CA PHE A 97 -6.09 5.29 -1.42
C PHE A 97 -6.50 5.83 -2.80
N ILE A 98 -7.28 6.90 -2.86
CA ILE A 98 -7.67 7.55 -4.12
C ILE A 98 -6.45 8.08 -4.87
N LEU A 99 -5.54 8.76 -4.18
CA LEU A 99 -4.29 9.27 -4.78
C LEU A 99 -3.43 8.13 -5.34
N LEU A 100 -3.34 7.02 -4.62
CA LEU A 100 -2.62 5.81 -5.04
C LEU A 100 -3.20 5.25 -6.34
N ILE A 101 -4.52 5.11 -6.44
CA ILE A 101 -5.20 4.65 -7.66
C ILE A 101 -4.91 5.58 -8.83
N ILE A 102 -5.06 6.90 -8.65
CA ILE A 102 -4.84 7.88 -9.72
C ILE A 102 -3.40 7.81 -10.21
N PHE A 103 -2.43 7.79 -9.30
CA PHE A 103 -1.01 7.79 -9.66
C PHE A 103 -0.62 6.50 -10.40
N VAL A 104 -0.98 5.34 -9.85
CA VAL A 104 -0.64 4.04 -10.45
C VAL A 104 -1.40 3.83 -11.76
N GLY A 105 -2.70 4.16 -11.80
CA GLY A 105 -3.53 4.07 -12.99
C GLY A 105 -2.99 4.92 -14.13
N ARG A 106 -2.60 6.18 -13.85
CA ARG A 106 -1.97 7.06 -14.84
C ARG A 106 -0.65 6.45 -15.35
N ALA A 107 0.21 5.96 -14.46
CA ALA A 107 1.48 5.35 -14.85
C ALA A 107 1.29 4.10 -15.73
N TYR A 108 0.28 3.27 -15.41
CA TYR A 108 -0.10 2.10 -16.19
C TYR A 108 -0.57 2.49 -17.60
N ILE A 109 -1.57 3.38 -17.70
CA ILE A 109 -2.14 3.82 -18.99
C ILE A 109 -1.06 4.44 -19.89
N LEU A 110 -0.18 5.27 -19.32
CA LEU A 110 0.90 5.90 -20.08
C LEU A 110 1.88 4.88 -20.67
N ARG A 111 2.19 3.80 -19.93
CA ARG A 111 3.05 2.73 -20.44
C ARG A 111 2.33 1.84 -21.46
N LEU A 112 1.04 1.61 -21.26
CA LEU A 112 0.21 0.81 -22.16
C LEU A 112 0.16 1.48 -23.54
N LYS A 113 -0.11 2.79 -23.57
CA LYS A 113 -0.11 3.59 -24.80
C LYS A 113 1.23 3.60 -25.53
N LYS A 114 2.33 3.43 -24.79
CA LYS A 114 3.69 3.38 -25.36
C LYS A 114 4.11 1.97 -25.82
N GLY A 115 3.28 0.94 -25.60
CA GLY A 115 3.65 -0.45 -25.90
C GLY A 115 4.74 -1.02 -24.99
N ASN A 116 5.01 -0.37 -23.85
CA ASN A 116 6.12 -0.68 -22.94
C ASN A 116 5.68 -1.48 -21.71
N LEU A 117 4.72 -2.40 -21.87
CA LEU A 117 4.03 -3.11 -20.79
C LEU A 117 4.16 -4.63 -20.91
#